data_AF-A0A3B3DGR3-F1
#
_entry.id   AF-A0A3B3DGR3-F1
#
_cell.length_a   1.000
_cell.length_b   1.000
_cell.length_c   1.000
_cell.angle_alpha   90.00
_cell.angle_beta   90.00
_cell.angle_gamma   90.00
#
_symmetry.space_group_name_H-M   'P 1'
#
loop_
_entity.id
_entity.type
_entity.pdbx_description
1 polymer ?
#
loop_
_entity_poly.entity_id
_entity_poly.type
_entity_poly.pdbx_seq_one_letter_code
_entity_poly.pdbx_strand_id
1 'polypeptide(L)'
;HAKTFIKVRKPPLSLIGDFETEGATKGVTSGNPSPGKIFSYIFDSEVFRLITENTNKNAARNQEKGGKFTWTKMSQREAKKFIGLLLYMSVLDLPRMTDFWRQSTIFHVPFPATVMTRERFMAILSSLHFKDYDPLHQVRPLMEMIRTISKTIYHPKQHLSVVERMVGTKQCMKTKPTNRRFKLFVLADINGYTVDFKLYTGKSKTASGKGLSFDVVSSLVNRDYLGSGYLVYTDIYTSPVLFRHLSQQGFGACGIYRQGIDGVPTTKENDLTKRSPPGSIRWIRDGDLLFVKWMGTREVSMCSTIHPMYSGDTMSKQTSSFPKPTAVTVFNKYTEGVDTSDQMIGTSAVRRKTRRWPIMVFHHLVDIAVTNSFVIHKTRCESLREKPLTRQQFLEEVAAHLLGVDLKSDLQKNPDQHLPVPTRSGQTKSQRASMGRRRCKVCSKSTPWKCWTCDVGLCLQPERNCHWQFHQHLKRSQGAEN
;
A
#
# COMPACT_ATOMS: atom_id res chain seq x y z
N HIS A 1 7.66 -2.95 54.07
CA HIS A 1 6.54 -2.07 53.68
C HIS A 1 6.94 -0.62 53.90
N ALA A 2 7.04 0.19 52.84
CA ALA A 2 7.10 1.65 52.94
C ALA A 2 6.36 2.21 51.72
N LYS A 3 5.10 2.60 51.93
CA LYS A 3 4.25 3.25 50.92
C LYS A 3 4.38 4.75 51.12
N THR A 4 5.21 5.42 50.34
CA THR A 4 5.22 6.89 50.29
C THR A 4 4.14 7.32 49.30
N PHE A 5 2.99 7.73 49.81
CA PHE A 5 1.90 8.30 49.01
C PHE A 5 2.24 9.74 48.62
N ILE A 6 2.63 9.96 47.36
CA ILE A 6 2.68 11.30 46.78
C ILE A 6 1.33 11.56 46.11
N LYS A 7 0.68 12.63 46.57
CA LYS A 7 -0.65 13.11 46.19
C LYS A 7 -0.78 13.21 44.65
N VAL A 8 -1.64 12.38 44.06
CA VAL A 8 -1.93 12.37 42.62
C VAL A 8 -2.77 13.60 42.28
N ARG A 9 -2.16 14.66 41.73
CA ARG A 9 -2.93 15.66 40.98
C ARG A 9 -3.34 15.01 39.65
N LYS A 10 -4.66 14.92 39.41
CA LYS A 10 -5.21 14.55 38.10
C LYS A 10 -4.73 15.60 37.08
N PRO A 11 -4.25 15.20 35.88
CA PRO A 11 -3.99 16.15 34.81
C PRO A 11 -5.32 16.78 34.35
N PRO A 12 -5.32 18.04 33.88
CA PRO A 12 -6.52 18.69 33.38
C PRO A 12 -6.90 18.10 32.01
N LEU A 13 -7.81 17.13 32.00
CA LEU A 13 -8.39 16.53 30.79
C LEU A 13 -9.70 17.22 30.41
N SER A 14 -9.70 18.55 30.36
CA SER A 14 -10.87 19.35 30.00
C SER A 14 -10.51 20.34 28.90
N LEU A 15 -10.23 19.83 27.69
CA LEU A 15 -10.12 20.60 26.43
C LEU A 15 -10.04 19.59 25.26
N ILE A 16 -11.08 18.79 25.04
CA ILE A 16 -11.21 17.95 23.84
C ILE A 16 -12.65 18.13 23.36
N GLY A 17 -12.85 19.13 22.51
CA GLY A 17 -14.13 19.40 21.84
C GLY A 17 -14.36 18.45 20.66
N ASP A 18 -15.63 18.31 20.30
CA ASP A 18 -16.15 17.33 19.34
C ASP A 18 -15.44 17.33 17.98
N PHE A 19 -15.07 16.14 17.52
CA PHE A 19 -14.31 15.88 16.29
C PHE A 19 -15.20 15.98 15.04
N GLU A 20 -14.60 16.42 13.92
CA GLU A 20 -15.11 16.17 12.57
C GLU A 20 -15.32 14.66 12.35
N THR A 21 -16.21 14.27 11.43
CA THR A 21 -16.45 12.84 11.15
C THR A 21 -15.16 12.13 10.72
N GLU A 22 -14.61 11.30 11.61
CA GLU A 22 -13.39 10.52 11.37
C GLU A 22 -13.50 9.62 10.13
N GLY A 23 -12.38 9.44 9.44
CA GLY A 23 -12.25 8.54 8.30
C GLY A 23 -12.28 9.26 6.95
N ALA A 24 -12.62 8.50 5.90
CA ALA A 24 -12.63 9.02 4.54
C ALA A 24 -13.72 10.11 4.37
N THR A 25 -13.34 11.21 3.70
CA THR A 25 -14.25 12.35 3.47
C THR A 25 -15.52 11.91 2.72
N LYS A 26 -16.65 12.56 3.01
CA LYS A 26 -17.97 12.19 2.44
C LYS A 26 -17.96 12.13 0.90
N GLY A 27 -17.23 13.03 0.23
CA GLY A 27 -17.12 13.02 -1.24
C GLY A 27 -16.49 11.74 -1.78
N VAL A 28 -15.53 11.17 -1.06
CA VAL A 28 -14.76 9.98 -1.45
C VAL A 28 -15.52 8.68 -1.18
N THR A 29 -16.40 8.67 -0.18
CA THR A 29 -17.21 7.50 0.21
C THR A 29 -18.62 7.48 -0.38
N SER A 30 -19.06 8.60 -0.98
CA SER A 30 -20.37 8.72 -1.63
C SER A 30 -20.51 7.80 -2.86
N GLY A 31 -21.70 7.23 -3.05
CA GLY A 31 -22.07 6.53 -4.30
C GLY A 31 -21.50 5.12 -4.50
N ASN A 32 -21.01 4.44 -3.45
CA ASN A 32 -20.43 3.09 -3.53
C ASN A 32 -19.34 2.94 -4.62
N PRO A 33 -18.23 3.69 -4.51
CA PRO A 33 -17.18 3.64 -5.52
C PRO A 33 -16.50 2.26 -5.53
N SER A 34 -16.22 1.75 -6.72
CA SER A 34 -15.43 0.53 -6.89
C SER A 34 -13.98 0.71 -6.38
N PRO A 35 -13.25 -0.37 -6.06
CA PRO A 35 -11.85 -0.30 -5.65
C PRO A 35 -10.97 0.57 -6.56
N GLY A 36 -11.11 0.42 -7.88
CA GLY A 36 -10.38 1.21 -8.86
C GLY A 36 -10.73 2.70 -8.85
N LYS A 37 -12.00 3.04 -8.56
CA LYS A 37 -12.43 4.42 -8.40
C LYS A 37 -11.85 5.04 -7.12
N ILE A 38 -11.80 4.28 -6.02
CA ILE A 38 -11.16 4.72 -4.77
C ILE A 38 -9.68 5.03 -5.01
N PHE A 39 -8.96 4.13 -5.70
CA PHE A 39 -7.56 4.35 -6.07
C PHE A 39 -7.36 5.60 -6.93
N SER A 40 -8.29 5.87 -7.84
CA SER A 40 -8.25 7.04 -8.73
C SER A 40 -8.48 8.37 -8.02
N TYR A 41 -8.90 8.38 -6.74
CA TYR A 41 -8.89 9.60 -5.94
C TYR A 41 -7.48 10.00 -5.50
N ILE A 42 -6.56 9.03 -5.33
CA ILE A 42 -5.16 9.28 -4.97
C ILE A 42 -4.28 9.43 -6.21
N PHE A 43 -4.47 8.54 -7.20
CA PHE A 43 -3.83 8.60 -8.50
C PHE A 43 -4.81 9.20 -9.51
N ASP A 44 -5.00 10.51 -9.42
CA ASP A 44 -5.91 11.26 -10.29
C ASP A 44 -5.29 11.61 -11.65
N SER A 45 -6.02 12.37 -12.47
CA SER A 45 -5.55 12.81 -13.79
C SER A 45 -4.28 13.67 -13.73
N GLU A 46 -4.10 14.47 -12.68
CA GLU A 46 -2.93 15.34 -12.53
C GLU A 46 -1.67 14.53 -12.18
N VAL A 47 -1.81 13.52 -11.32
CA VAL A 47 -0.73 12.56 -11.06
C VAL A 47 -0.31 11.85 -12.35
N PHE A 48 -1.26 11.35 -13.14
CA PHE A 48 -0.96 10.72 -14.43
C PHE A 48 -0.37 11.70 -15.46
N ARG A 49 -0.84 12.95 -15.47
CA ARG A 49 -0.30 14.01 -16.32
C ARG A 49 1.17 14.29 -15.99
N LEU A 50 1.51 14.46 -14.71
CA LEU A 50 2.90 14.65 -14.29
C LEU A 50 3.79 13.50 -14.75
N ILE A 51 3.37 12.25 -14.53
CA ILE A 51 4.15 11.06 -14.89
C ILE A 51 4.38 11.02 -16.41
N THR A 52 3.33 11.23 -17.20
CA THR A 52 3.40 11.16 -18.67
C THR A 52 4.24 12.27 -19.28
N GLU A 53 4.06 13.51 -18.87
CA GLU A 53 4.82 14.66 -19.40
C GLU A 53 6.32 14.50 -19.13
N ASN A 54 6.69 14.20 -17.88
CA ASN A 54 8.11 14.06 -17.51
C ASN A 54 8.75 12.81 -18.14
N THR A 55 8.01 11.70 -18.24
CA THR A 55 8.51 10.48 -18.89
C THR A 55 8.72 10.68 -20.38
N ASN A 56 7.81 11.36 -21.07
CA ASN A 56 7.96 11.70 -22.48
C ASN A 56 9.17 12.62 -22.74
N LYS A 57 9.35 13.67 -21.93
CA LYS A 57 10.53 14.55 -22.01
C LYS A 57 11.82 13.76 -21.78
N ASN A 58 11.84 12.88 -20.79
CA ASN A 58 13.02 12.09 -20.50
C ASN A 58 13.34 11.06 -21.60
N ALA A 59 12.32 10.48 -22.23
CA ALA A 59 12.51 9.59 -23.38
C ALA A 59 13.14 10.35 -24.56
N ALA A 60 12.67 11.55 -24.89
CA ALA A 60 13.25 12.39 -25.94
C ALA A 60 14.74 12.68 -25.67
N ARG A 61 15.08 13.10 -24.44
CA ARG A 61 16.49 13.30 -24.04
C ARG A 61 17.35 12.04 -24.15
N ASN A 62 16.79 10.88 -23.84
CA ASN A 62 17.52 9.61 -23.95
C ASN A 62 17.77 9.25 -25.43
N GLN A 63 16.84 9.59 -26.34
CA GLN A 63 17.02 9.41 -27.79
C GLN A 63 18.10 10.36 -28.34
N GLU A 64 18.09 11.64 -27.93
CA GLU A 64 19.14 12.62 -28.28
C GLU A 64 20.54 12.15 -27.84
N LYS A 65 20.63 11.44 -26.71
CA LYS A 65 21.88 10.85 -26.21
C LYS A 65 22.29 9.54 -26.90
N GLY A 66 21.64 9.17 -28.01
CA GLY A 66 21.93 7.95 -28.77
C GLY A 66 21.25 6.69 -28.24
N GLY A 67 20.20 6.81 -27.43
CA GLY A 67 19.41 5.68 -26.94
C GLY A 67 18.74 4.92 -28.09
N LYS A 68 19.13 3.66 -28.28
CA LYS A 68 18.58 2.79 -29.34
C LYS A 68 17.25 2.14 -28.92
N PHE A 69 16.16 2.91 -28.92
CA PHE A 69 14.81 2.40 -28.72
C PHE A 69 13.76 3.24 -29.44
N THR A 70 12.66 2.61 -29.85
CA THR A 70 11.51 3.28 -30.47
C THR A 70 10.65 3.92 -29.37
N TRP A 71 10.35 5.22 -29.52
CA TRP A 71 9.48 5.94 -28.59
C TRP A 71 8.30 6.58 -29.30
N THR A 72 7.10 6.15 -28.93
CA THR A 72 5.86 6.86 -29.22
C THR A 72 5.45 7.65 -27.98
N LYS A 73 4.92 8.87 -28.15
CA LYS A 73 4.45 9.71 -27.04
C LYS A 73 3.47 8.91 -26.16
N MET A 74 3.86 8.72 -24.91
CA MET A 74 3.09 8.01 -23.90
C MET A 74 1.87 8.82 -23.48
N SER A 75 0.69 8.22 -23.60
CA SER A 75 -0.58 8.80 -23.16
C SER A 75 -0.89 8.49 -21.68
N GLN A 76 -1.83 9.23 -21.07
CA GLN A 76 -2.33 8.89 -19.72
C GLN A 76 -3.00 7.52 -19.67
N ARG A 77 -3.65 7.09 -20.76
CA ARG A 77 -4.23 5.74 -20.86
C ARG A 77 -3.16 4.66 -20.83
N GLU A 78 -2.04 4.86 -21.54
CA GLU A 78 -0.89 3.95 -21.44
C GLU A 78 -0.24 3.98 -20.06
N ALA A 79 -0.18 5.14 -19.39
CA ALA A 79 0.30 5.24 -18.02
C ALA A 79 -0.53 4.41 -17.04
N LYS A 80 -1.86 4.49 -17.15
CA LYS A 80 -2.78 3.66 -16.37
C LYS A 80 -2.50 2.18 -16.62
N LYS A 81 -2.43 1.74 -17.89
CA LYS A 81 -2.10 0.35 -18.24
C LYS A 81 -0.74 -0.10 -17.71
N PHE A 82 0.28 0.75 -17.77
CA PHE A 82 1.61 0.46 -17.23
C PHE A 82 1.57 0.23 -15.70
N ILE A 83 0.90 1.10 -14.94
CA ILE A 83 0.73 0.92 -13.49
C ILE A 83 -0.17 -0.29 -13.20
N GLY A 84 -1.23 -0.50 -13.99
CA GLY A 84 -2.08 -1.68 -13.89
C GLY A 84 -1.30 -2.99 -14.08
N LEU A 85 -0.37 -3.04 -15.03
CA LEU A 85 0.53 -4.18 -15.20
C LEU A 85 1.50 -4.34 -14.02
N LEU A 86 2.01 -3.24 -13.46
CA LEU A 86 2.81 -3.29 -12.23
C LEU A 86 2.04 -3.89 -11.05
N LEU A 87 0.75 -3.54 -10.90
CA LEU A 87 -0.14 -4.12 -9.89
C LEU A 87 -0.47 -5.59 -10.19
N TYR A 88 -0.76 -5.94 -11.44
CA TYR A 88 -0.95 -7.32 -11.87
C TYR A 88 0.26 -8.19 -11.51
N MET A 89 1.47 -7.70 -11.77
CA MET A 89 2.72 -8.37 -11.42
C MET A 89 2.98 -8.37 -9.90
N SER A 90 2.30 -7.55 -9.10
CA SER A 90 2.41 -7.61 -7.64
C SER A 90 1.56 -8.75 -7.05
N VAL A 91 0.49 -9.14 -7.77
CA VAL A 91 -0.37 -10.28 -7.44
C VAL A 91 0.23 -11.58 -7.98
N LEU A 92 0.62 -11.59 -9.26
CA LEU A 92 1.28 -12.72 -9.90
C LEU A 92 2.79 -12.49 -9.91
N ASP A 93 3.56 -13.19 -9.07
CA ASP A 93 5.01 -13.02 -9.00
C ASP A 93 5.79 -14.00 -9.89
N LEU A 94 6.54 -13.47 -10.86
CA LEU A 94 7.52 -14.22 -11.64
C LEU A 94 8.96 -13.77 -11.35
N PRO A 95 9.96 -14.67 -11.45
CA PRO A 95 11.35 -14.38 -11.08
C PRO A 95 11.99 -13.21 -11.85
N ARG A 96 11.70 -13.05 -13.15
CA ARG A 96 12.19 -11.94 -13.96
C ARG A 96 11.02 -11.19 -14.61
N MET A 97 11.18 -9.88 -14.77
CA MET A 97 10.18 -9.02 -15.42
C MET A 97 9.85 -9.48 -16.85
N THR A 98 10.86 -9.93 -17.60
CA THR A 98 10.66 -10.43 -18.97
C THR A 98 9.85 -11.71 -19.04
N ASP A 99 9.67 -12.43 -17.92
CA ASP A 99 9.02 -13.74 -17.92
C ASP A 99 7.52 -13.65 -18.20
N PHE A 100 6.90 -12.51 -17.90
CA PHE A 100 5.50 -12.21 -18.24
C PHE A 100 5.22 -12.16 -19.75
N TRP A 101 6.26 -12.13 -20.60
CA TRP A 101 6.14 -12.13 -22.05
C TRP A 101 6.82 -13.36 -22.71
N ARG A 102 7.12 -14.42 -21.94
CA ARG A 102 7.58 -15.69 -22.52
C ARG A 102 6.45 -16.36 -23.30
N GLN A 103 6.73 -16.84 -24.51
CA GLN A 103 5.73 -17.51 -25.38
C GLN A 103 6.00 -19.01 -25.59
N SER A 104 7.25 -19.46 -25.47
CA SER A 104 7.70 -20.78 -25.95
C SER A 104 7.80 -21.87 -24.88
N THR A 105 7.17 -21.69 -23.70
CA THR A 105 7.26 -22.66 -22.60
C THR A 105 5.92 -22.80 -21.89
N ILE A 106 5.76 -23.86 -21.11
CA ILE A 106 4.59 -24.08 -20.23
C ILE A 106 4.37 -22.97 -19.18
N PHE A 107 5.34 -22.07 -19.01
CA PHE A 107 5.26 -20.90 -18.14
C PHE A 107 4.71 -19.65 -18.86
N HIS A 108 4.09 -19.80 -20.03
CA HIS A 108 3.47 -18.70 -20.77
C HIS A 108 2.33 -18.05 -19.98
N VAL A 109 2.37 -16.73 -19.86
CA VAL A 109 1.27 -15.92 -19.30
C VAL A 109 0.66 -15.10 -20.44
N PRO A 110 -0.58 -15.38 -20.86
CA PRO A 110 -1.14 -14.79 -22.08
C PRO A 110 -1.51 -13.32 -21.92
N PHE A 111 -1.95 -12.92 -20.74
CA PHE A 111 -2.60 -11.63 -20.52
C PHE A 111 -1.69 -10.39 -20.67
N PRO A 112 -0.47 -10.30 -20.11
CA PRO A 112 0.36 -9.09 -20.19
C PRO A 112 0.63 -8.61 -21.62
N ALA A 113 0.85 -9.55 -22.55
CA ALA A 113 1.14 -9.26 -23.95
C ALA A 113 -0.05 -8.64 -24.71
N THR A 114 -1.29 -8.90 -24.29
CA THR A 114 -2.49 -8.28 -24.90
C THR A 114 -2.66 -6.81 -24.51
N VAL A 115 -2.05 -6.41 -23.37
CA VAL A 115 -2.15 -5.04 -22.84
C VAL A 115 -1.04 -4.15 -23.39
N MET A 116 0.21 -4.63 -23.34
CA MET A 116 1.41 -3.88 -23.72
C MET A 116 2.53 -4.83 -24.12
N THR A 117 3.25 -4.51 -25.20
CA THR A 117 4.43 -5.30 -25.62
C THR A 117 5.56 -5.20 -24.59
N ARG A 118 6.42 -6.22 -24.56
CA ARG A 118 7.60 -6.25 -23.68
C ARG A 118 8.50 -5.03 -23.92
N GLU A 119 8.75 -4.71 -25.18
CA GLU A 119 9.61 -3.61 -25.62
C GLU A 119 9.05 -2.28 -25.16
N ARG A 120 7.74 -2.06 -25.32
CA ARG A 120 7.07 -0.83 -24.87
C ARG A 120 7.09 -0.69 -23.35
N PHE A 121 6.79 -1.76 -22.62
CA PHE A 121 6.83 -1.76 -21.16
C PHE A 121 8.24 -1.42 -20.63
N MET A 122 9.27 -2.06 -21.21
CA MET A 122 10.66 -1.81 -20.84
C MET A 122 11.13 -0.40 -21.21
N ALA A 123 10.70 0.13 -22.37
CA ALA A 123 10.99 1.50 -22.77
C ALA A 123 10.35 2.53 -21.82
N ILE A 124 9.11 2.30 -21.38
CA ILE A 124 8.45 3.17 -20.38
C ILE A 124 9.19 3.08 -19.05
N LEU A 125 9.48 1.87 -18.57
CA LEU A 125 10.18 1.66 -17.31
C LEU A 125 11.57 2.32 -17.30
N SER A 126 12.33 2.21 -18.40
CA SER A 126 13.65 2.83 -18.53
C SER A 126 13.56 4.36 -18.60
N SER A 127 12.53 4.90 -19.24
CA SER A 127 12.33 6.33 -19.43
C SER A 127 11.60 7.03 -18.27
N LEU A 128 11.03 6.28 -17.32
CA LEU A 128 10.22 6.81 -16.21
C LEU A 128 10.94 7.93 -15.44
N HIS A 129 10.28 9.08 -15.33
CA HIS A 129 10.84 10.32 -14.76
C HIS A 129 9.74 11.20 -14.17
N PHE A 130 10.09 12.07 -13.21
CA PHE A 130 9.10 12.81 -12.41
C PHE A 130 9.42 14.31 -12.18
N LYS A 131 10.64 14.77 -12.53
CA LYS A 131 11.01 16.19 -12.51
C LYS A 131 12.33 16.44 -13.25
N ASP A 132 12.39 17.52 -14.02
CA ASP A 132 13.56 17.90 -14.84
C ASP A 132 14.74 18.54 -14.07
N TYR A 133 14.56 19.04 -12.83
CA TYR A 133 15.59 19.79 -12.10
C TYR A 133 15.88 19.23 -10.70
N ASP A 134 17.18 18.99 -10.45
CA ASP A 134 17.82 18.42 -9.25
C ASP A 134 17.68 16.88 -9.08
N PRO A 135 18.80 16.12 -9.19
CA PRO A 135 18.83 14.68 -8.97
C PRO A 135 18.22 14.23 -7.64
N LEU A 136 18.39 14.97 -6.54
CA LEU A 136 17.89 14.58 -5.21
C LEU A 136 16.39 14.85 -5.03
N HIS A 137 15.80 15.67 -5.90
CA HIS A 137 14.40 16.08 -5.84
C HIS A 137 13.55 15.53 -6.98
N GLN A 138 14.08 14.60 -7.78
CA GLN A 138 13.38 14.04 -8.94
C GLN A 138 11.96 13.58 -8.60
N VAL A 139 11.76 12.91 -7.45
CA VAL A 139 10.47 12.35 -7.03
C VAL A 139 9.60 13.32 -6.23
N ARG A 140 10.13 14.49 -5.85
CA ARG A 140 9.48 15.41 -4.92
C ARG A 140 8.10 15.88 -5.40
N PRO A 141 7.90 16.26 -6.68
CA PRO A 141 6.58 16.70 -7.13
C PRO A 141 5.52 15.60 -6.99
N LEU A 142 5.87 14.37 -7.37
CA LEU A 142 4.99 13.22 -7.21
C LEU A 142 4.69 12.94 -5.73
N MET A 143 5.72 12.98 -4.87
CA MET A 143 5.53 12.81 -3.44
C MET A 143 4.58 13.87 -2.85
N GLU A 144 4.78 15.14 -3.18
CA GLU A 144 3.98 16.25 -2.68
C GLU A 144 2.51 16.13 -3.11
N MET A 145 2.24 15.71 -4.36
CA MET A 145 0.86 15.46 -4.80
C MET A 145 0.21 14.31 -4.01
N ILE A 146 0.84 13.14 -3.95
CA ILE A 146 0.28 11.97 -3.24
C ILE A 146 0.04 12.27 -1.76
N ARG A 147 0.95 13.02 -1.15
CA ARG A 147 0.87 13.43 0.26
C ARG A 147 -0.25 14.43 0.48
N THR A 148 -0.37 15.45 -0.36
CA THR A 148 -1.44 16.45 -0.28
C THR A 148 -2.82 15.80 -0.45
N ILE A 149 -2.94 14.91 -1.44
CA ILE A 149 -4.18 14.17 -1.67
C ILE A 149 -4.51 13.27 -0.48
N SER A 150 -3.54 12.51 0.05
CA SER A 150 -3.76 11.61 1.20
C SER A 150 -4.28 12.37 2.42
N LYS A 151 -3.77 13.58 2.66
CA LYS A 151 -4.27 14.47 3.72
C LYS A 151 -5.68 15.00 3.45
N THR A 152 -5.99 15.28 2.20
CA THR A 152 -7.27 15.90 1.82
C THR A 152 -8.43 14.90 1.86
N ILE A 153 -8.19 13.64 1.48
CA ILE A 153 -9.27 12.66 1.29
C ILE A 153 -9.65 11.90 2.57
N TYR A 154 -8.88 12.04 3.63
CA TYR A 154 -9.01 11.23 4.85
C TYR A 154 -8.69 12.04 6.11
N HIS A 155 -9.64 12.10 7.03
CA HIS A 155 -9.47 12.67 8.36
C HIS A 155 -9.05 11.56 9.33
N PRO A 156 -7.86 11.62 9.94
CA PRO A 156 -7.40 10.55 10.82
C PRO A 156 -8.17 10.48 12.14
N LYS A 157 -8.20 9.28 12.72
CA LYS A 157 -8.70 9.07 14.09
C LYS A 157 -7.75 9.68 15.12
N GLN A 158 -8.25 9.84 16.35
CA GLN A 158 -7.52 10.49 17.44
C GLN A 158 -6.09 9.96 17.69
N HIS A 159 -5.83 8.67 17.48
CA HIS A 159 -4.53 8.05 17.77
C HIS A 159 -3.65 7.94 16.52
N LEU A 160 -2.49 8.59 16.56
CA LEU A 160 -1.56 8.69 15.44
C LEU A 160 -0.16 8.19 15.82
N SER A 161 0.56 7.59 14.88
CA SER A 161 1.92 7.10 15.10
C SER A 161 2.91 7.72 14.11
N VAL A 162 4.10 8.10 14.59
CA VAL A 162 5.22 8.57 13.77
C VAL A 162 6.39 7.59 13.86
N VAL A 163 6.83 7.10 12.71
CA VAL A 163 7.83 6.01 12.60
C VAL A 163 8.76 6.16 11.41
N GLU A 164 9.87 5.39 11.40
CA GLU A 164 10.64 5.15 10.18
C GLU A 164 10.06 4.00 9.36
N ARG A 165 9.89 4.25 8.06
CA ARG A 165 9.59 3.25 7.05
C ARG A 165 10.75 3.10 6.07
N MET A 166 11.14 1.87 5.79
CA MET A 166 12.24 1.57 4.87
C MET A 166 11.75 1.43 3.43
N VAL A 167 12.45 2.05 2.48
CA VAL A 167 12.16 1.98 1.04
C VAL A 167 13.20 1.10 0.33
N GLY A 168 12.84 -0.14 -0.04
CA GLY A 168 13.69 -1.06 -0.82
C GLY A 168 13.68 -2.53 -0.34
N THR A 169 14.40 -3.43 -1.02
CA THR A 169 14.47 -4.87 -0.69
C THR A 169 15.61 -5.23 0.25
N LYS A 170 15.42 -6.23 1.12
CA LYS A 170 16.47 -6.77 2.03
C LYS A 170 17.78 -7.16 1.33
N GLN A 171 17.73 -7.55 0.06
CA GLN A 171 18.93 -7.88 -0.72
C GLN A 171 19.67 -6.64 -1.29
N CYS A 172 18.95 -5.58 -1.68
CA CYS A 172 19.58 -4.27 -1.94
C CYS A 172 20.18 -3.66 -0.65
N MET A 173 19.75 -4.13 0.52
CA MET A 173 20.28 -3.73 1.82
C MET A 173 21.55 -4.49 2.25
N LYS A 174 21.86 -5.67 1.66
CA LYS A 174 23.03 -6.49 2.04
C LYS A 174 24.31 -6.14 1.24
N THR A 175 24.19 -5.57 0.05
CA THR A 175 25.31 -5.41 -0.90
C THR A 175 26.01 -4.05 -0.85
N LYS A 176 25.80 -3.22 0.19
CA LYS A 176 26.47 -1.91 0.31
C LYS A 176 27.16 -1.74 1.67
N PRO A 177 28.49 -1.53 1.70
CA PRO A 177 29.24 -1.19 2.91
C PRO A 177 28.95 0.24 3.44
N THR A 178 28.25 1.09 2.68
CA THR A 178 28.08 2.51 3.02
C THR A 178 26.64 3.00 2.76
N ASN A 179 25.89 3.22 3.84
CA ASN A 179 24.79 4.17 4.07
C ASN A 179 24.11 4.89 2.88
N ARG A 180 23.40 4.16 2.01
CA ARG A 180 22.28 4.75 1.22
C ARG A 180 21.04 3.89 1.36
N ARG A 181 20.49 3.85 2.57
CA ARG A 181 19.18 3.32 2.90
C ARG A 181 18.16 4.45 2.71
N PHE A 182 17.23 4.32 1.76
CA PHE A 182 16.14 5.28 1.62
C PHE A 182 15.13 5.03 2.73
N LYS A 183 14.83 6.08 3.49
CA LYS A 183 13.92 6.04 4.62
C LYS A 183 12.86 7.11 4.45
N LEU A 184 11.63 6.80 4.82
CA LEU A 184 10.56 7.76 4.99
C LEU A 184 10.24 7.85 6.47
N PHE A 185 10.03 9.06 6.97
CA PHE A 185 9.27 9.25 8.20
C PHE A 185 7.81 9.30 7.83
N VAL A 186 6.98 8.53 8.52
CA VAL A 186 5.57 8.36 8.20
C VAL A 186 4.73 8.71 9.41
N LEU A 187 3.71 9.54 9.20
CA LEU A 187 2.58 9.72 10.12
C LEU A 187 1.46 8.80 9.66
N ALA A 188 1.05 7.86 10.51
CA ALA A 188 0.00 6.89 10.21
C ALA A 188 -1.10 6.89 11.27
N ASP A 189 -2.32 6.63 10.81
CA ASP A 189 -3.48 6.32 11.64
C ASP A 189 -3.40 4.85 12.12
N ILE A 190 -4.10 4.53 13.20
CA ILE A 190 -4.15 3.20 13.83
C ILE A 190 -4.65 2.10 12.88
N ASN A 191 -5.46 2.43 11.88
CA ASN A 191 -5.93 1.47 10.88
C ASN A 191 -4.91 1.21 9.74
N GLY A 192 -3.74 1.86 9.80
CA GLY A 192 -2.67 1.74 8.82
C GLY A 192 -2.75 2.72 7.65
N TYR A 193 -3.66 3.70 7.67
CA TYR A 193 -3.67 4.80 6.71
C TYR A 193 -2.41 5.67 6.85
N THR A 194 -1.70 5.92 5.75
CA THR A 194 -0.56 6.83 5.71
C THR A 194 -1.07 8.26 5.49
N VAL A 195 -1.07 9.08 6.53
CA VAL A 195 -1.59 10.46 6.52
C VAL A 195 -0.60 11.42 5.86
N ASP A 196 0.64 11.42 6.34
CA ASP A 196 1.71 12.31 5.87
C ASP A 196 3.04 11.53 5.89
N PHE A 197 4.01 11.97 5.08
CA PHE A 197 5.34 11.37 5.05
C PHE A 197 6.44 12.29 4.52
N LYS A 198 7.68 12.01 4.92
CA LYS A 198 8.85 12.81 4.55
C LYS A 198 10.03 11.92 4.20
N LEU A 199 10.64 12.14 3.03
CA LEU A 199 11.86 11.45 2.64
C LEU A 199 13.04 11.95 3.47
N TYR A 200 13.75 11.02 4.10
CA TYR A 200 14.99 11.32 4.78
C TYR A 200 16.13 11.45 3.77
N THR A 201 16.67 12.66 3.65
CA THR A 201 17.79 12.98 2.75
C THR A 201 19.13 13.10 3.48
N GLY A 202 19.21 12.69 4.75
CA GLY A 202 20.39 12.90 5.59
C GLY A 202 20.30 14.21 6.39
N LYS A 203 21.35 15.04 6.33
CA LYS A 203 21.39 16.31 7.06
C LYS A 203 20.38 17.31 6.45
N SER A 204 19.48 17.83 7.29
CA SER A 204 18.55 18.89 6.89
C SER A 204 19.28 20.23 6.78
N LYS A 205 18.98 21.02 5.74
CA LYS A 205 19.44 22.43 5.64
C LYS A 205 18.67 23.36 6.58
N THR A 206 17.53 22.92 7.10
CA THR A 206 16.61 23.69 7.95
C THR A 206 16.45 23.05 9.33
N ALA A 207 17.55 22.59 9.93
CA ALA A 207 17.50 22.01 11.27
C ALA A 207 17.16 23.10 12.30
N SER A 208 16.25 22.82 13.23
CA SER A 208 15.85 23.80 14.26
C SER A 208 16.90 23.99 15.37
N GLY A 209 17.95 23.17 15.38
CA GLY A 209 18.89 23.05 16.50
C GLY A 209 18.37 22.20 17.66
N LYS A 210 17.09 21.78 17.66
CA LYS A 210 16.46 20.98 18.74
C LYS A 210 16.59 19.46 18.55
N GLY A 211 17.37 19.05 17.55
CA GLY A 211 17.65 17.65 17.23
C GLY A 211 16.66 17.01 16.24
N LEU A 212 17.07 15.87 15.68
CA LEU A 212 16.36 15.18 14.60
C LEU A 212 14.93 14.78 14.99
N SER A 213 14.72 14.27 16.21
CA SER A 213 13.39 13.89 16.72
C SER A 213 12.41 15.06 16.67
N PHE A 214 12.86 16.24 17.10
CA PHE A 214 12.05 17.45 17.07
C PHE A 214 11.69 17.84 15.63
N ASP A 215 12.69 17.93 14.75
CA ASP A 215 12.52 18.38 13.37
C ASP A 215 11.64 17.44 12.54
N VAL A 216 11.74 16.14 12.78
CA VAL A 216 10.96 15.13 12.05
C VAL A 216 9.51 15.16 12.51
N VAL A 217 9.28 14.96 13.80
CA VAL A 217 7.92 14.78 14.34
C VAL A 217 7.12 16.07 14.19
N SER A 218 7.70 17.23 14.52
CA SER A 218 7.01 18.52 14.37
C SER A 218 6.74 18.88 12.90
N SER A 219 7.48 18.32 11.94
CA SER A 219 7.20 18.54 10.52
C SER A 219 6.06 17.68 9.96
N LEU A 220 5.70 16.59 10.66
CA LEU A 220 4.61 15.70 10.28
C LEU A 220 3.35 15.98 11.10
N VAL A 221 3.50 16.22 12.40
CA VAL A 221 2.43 16.57 13.32
C VAL A 221 2.26 18.09 13.32
N ASN A 222 1.41 18.58 12.43
CA ASN A 222 1.17 20.01 12.25
C ASN A 222 -0.26 20.38 12.69
N ARG A 223 -0.35 21.33 13.63
CA ARG A 223 -1.61 21.87 14.17
C ARG A 223 -2.47 22.56 13.11
N ASP A 224 -1.89 23.23 12.13
CA ASP A 224 -2.65 23.93 11.08
C ASP A 224 -3.47 22.95 10.22
N TYR A 225 -3.02 21.70 10.15
CA TYR A 225 -3.69 20.65 9.40
C TYR A 225 -4.51 19.72 10.29
N LEU A 226 -3.96 19.27 11.42
CA LEU A 226 -4.64 18.32 12.31
C LEU A 226 -5.59 19.02 13.30
N GLY A 227 -5.42 20.31 13.59
CA GLY A 227 -6.02 20.92 14.77
C GLY A 227 -5.36 20.42 16.06
N SER A 228 -6.16 20.16 17.09
CA SER A 228 -5.72 19.71 18.42
C SER A 228 -6.47 18.45 18.88
N GLY A 229 -6.05 17.84 19.99
CA GLY A 229 -6.77 16.71 20.60
C GLY A 229 -6.31 15.32 20.15
N TYR A 230 -5.31 15.25 19.24
CA TYR A 230 -4.69 14.00 18.82
C TYR A 230 -3.65 13.49 19.83
N LEU A 231 -3.50 12.17 19.87
CA LEU A 231 -2.54 11.45 20.70
C LEU A 231 -1.47 10.82 19.80
N VAL A 232 -0.23 11.31 19.92
CA VAL A 232 0.89 10.95 19.05
C VAL A 232 1.80 9.94 19.74
N TYR A 233 2.04 8.82 19.06
CA TYR A 233 2.95 7.78 19.48
C TYR A 233 4.24 7.83 18.66
N THR A 234 5.38 7.96 19.31
CA THR A 234 6.70 8.03 18.65
C THR A 234 7.60 6.92 19.13
N ASP A 235 8.37 6.32 18.22
CA ASP A 235 9.39 5.32 18.60
C ASP A 235 10.62 6.01 19.24
N ILE A 236 11.83 5.69 18.77
CA ILE A 236 13.09 6.32 19.18
C ILE A 236 13.15 7.83 18.90
N TYR A 237 12.19 8.40 18.15
CA TYR A 237 12.06 9.85 17.90
C TYR A 237 11.36 10.60 19.05
N THR A 238 11.74 10.29 20.29
CA THR A 238 11.18 10.91 21.49
C THR A 238 12.22 11.83 22.14
N SER A 239 11.83 13.06 22.50
CA SER A 239 12.62 13.92 23.38
C SER A 239 11.72 14.78 24.29
N PRO A 240 12.20 15.18 25.49
CA PRO A 240 11.44 16.03 26.40
C PRO A 240 11.04 17.37 25.77
N VAL A 241 11.95 18.00 25.01
CA VAL A 241 11.69 19.26 24.30
C VAL A 241 10.58 19.10 23.26
N LEU A 242 10.57 18.00 22.51
CA LEU A 242 9.52 17.69 21.55
C LEU A 242 8.17 17.52 22.25
N PHE A 243 8.10 16.75 23.34
CA PHE A 243 6.83 16.45 23.99
C PHE A 243 6.22 17.67 24.68
N ARG A 244 7.04 18.55 25.26
CA ARG A 244 6.57 19.86 25.76
C ARG A 244 6.02 20.72 24.62
N HIS A 245 6.70 20.75 23.48
CA HIS A 245 6.23 21.49 22.30
C HIS A 245 4.91 20.95 21.77
N LEU A 246 4.77 19.63 21.62
CA LEU A 246 3.51 18.99 21.20
C LEU A 246 2.37 19.31 22.18
N SER A 247 2.63 19.27 23.49
CA SER A 247 1.64 19.65 24.51
C SER A 247 1.16 21.10 24.34
N GLN A 248 2.09 22.04 24.10
CA GLN A 248 1.76 23.45 23.82
C GLN A 248 0.92 23.64 22.55
N GLN A 249 1.05 22.72 21.58
CA GLN A 249 0.25 22.71 20.36
C GLN A 249 -1.10 21.98 20.53
N GLY A 250 -1.41 21.47 21.72
CA GLY A 250 -2.66 20.75 22.01
C GLY A 250 -2.63 19.27 21.63
N PHE A 251 -1.44 18.67 21.53
CA PHE A 251 -1.26 17.24 21.26
C PHE A 251 -0.82 16.48 22.51
N GLY A 252 -1.41 15.31 22.71
CA GLY A 252 -0.89 14.31 23.63
C GLY A 252 0.26 13.53 23.01
N ALA A 253 1.23 13.07 23.80
CA ALA A 253 2.37 12.32 23.30
C ALA A 253 2.79 11.16 24.20
N CYS A 254 3.27 10.08 23.59
CA CYS A 254 3.82 8.91 24.27
C CYS A 254 4.88 8.25 23.39
N GLY A 255 6.05 7.89 23.93
CA GLY A 255 7.08 7.29 23.11
C GLY A 255 8.28 6.74 23.85
N ILE A 256 9.13 6.02 23.12
CA ILE A 256 10.33 5.40 23.66
C ILE A 256 11.46 6.42 23.69
N TYR A 257 12.02 6.71 24.87
CA TYR A 257 13.16 7.62 24.99
C TYR A 257 14.48 6.87 25.18
N ARG A 258 15.59 7.55 24.86
CA ARG A 258 16.95 7.08 25.14
C ARG A 258 17.59 7.91 26.23
N GLN A 259 18.44 7.26 27.02
CA GLN A 259 19.30 7.94 27.98
C GLN A 259 20.32 8.85 27.27
N GLY A 260 20.73 9.93 27.93
CA GLY A 260 21.69 10.90 27.39
C GLY A 260 21.10 11.91 26.39
N ILE A 261 19.78 11.89 26.15
CA ILE A 261 19.08 12.97 25.47
C ILE A 261 18.88 14.12 26.47
N ASP A 262 19.13 15.35 26.02
CA ASP A 262 18.95 16.55 26.85
C ASP A 262 17.53 16.66 27.43
N GLY A 263 17.45 17.04 28.70
CA GLY A 263 16.23 17.10 29.50
C GLY A 263 15.67 15.76 29.99
N VAL A 264 16.29 14.61 29.66
CA VAL A 264 15.89 13.30 30.23
C VAL A 264 16.49 13.17 31.64
N PRO A 265 15.68 12.87 32.67
CA PRO A 265 16.20 12.69 34.02
C PRO A 265 17.23 11.55 34.08
N THR A 266 18.42 11.87 34.57
CA THR A 266 19.50 10.90 34.80
C THR A 266 19.73 10.78 36.30
N THR A 267 19.27 9.68 36.91
CA THR A 267 19.53 9.36 38.32
C THR A 267 20.19 7.99 38.42
N LYS A 268 21.16 7.86 39.32
CA LYS A 268 21.83 6.59 39.64
C LYS A 268 21.28 5.92 40.91
N GLU A 269 20.51 6.65 41.72
CA GLU A 269 20.11 6.20 43.06
C GLU A 269 19.03 5.10 43.02
N ASN A 270 18.25 5.01 41.93
CA ASN A 270 17.16 4.04 41.81
C ASN A 270 16.97 3.53 40.39
N ASP A 271 18.07 3.31 39.67
CA ASP A 271 17.99 2.85 38.28
C ASP A 271 17.65 1.35 38.16
N LEU A 272 17.01 0.98 37.05
CA LEU A 272 16.85 -0.43 36.71
C LEU A 272 18.20 -1.00 36.24
N THR A 273 18.45 -2.25 36.61
CA THR A 273 19.62 -3.00 36.14
C THR A 273 19.18 -4.29 35.51
N LYS A 274 20.05 -4.96 34.76
CA LYS A 274 19.76 -6.31 34.21
C LYS A 274 19.40 -7.36 35.28
N ARG A 275 19.70 -7.09 36.55
CA ARG A 275 19.37 -7.95 37.70
C ARG A 275 18.02 -7.62 38.34
N SER A 276 17.38 -6.52 37.94
CA SER A 276 16.08 -6.14 38.47
C SER A 276 15.02 -7.21 38.13
N PRO A 277 14.14 -7.57 39.08
CA PRO A 277 13.08 -8.54 38.83
C PRO A 277 12.13 -8.10 37.70
N PRO A 278 11.58 -9.05 36.91
CA PRO A 278 10.48 -8.76 35.99
C PRO A 278 9.31 -8.04 36.68
N GLY A 279 8.70 -7.07 36.02
CA GLY A 279 7.68 -6.21 36.60
C GLY A 279 8.20 -5.01 37.38
N SER A 280 9.51 -4.88 37.58
CA SER A 280 10.08 -3.70 38.27
C SER A 280 9.77 -2.43 37.48
N ILE A 281 9.19 -1.43 38.16
CA ILE A 281 8.86 -0.11 37.60
C ILE A 281 9.65 0.96 38.35
N ARG A 282 10.22 1.93 37.62
CA ARG A 282 10.80 3.17 38.14
C ARG A 282 10.23 4.33 37.35
N TRP A 283 9.95 5.44 38.00
CA TRP A 283 9.37 6.58 37.30
C TRP A 283 9.75 7.89 37.96
N ILE A 284 9.77 8.93 37.14
CA ILE A 284 10.01 10.33 37.53
C ILE A 284 8.97 11.17 36.80
N ARG A 285 8.42 12.17 37.47
CA ARG A 285 7.55 13.16 36.85
C ARG A 285 8.21 14.53 36.93
N ASP A 286 8.35 15.19 35.78
CA ASP A 286 8.91 16.52 35.60
C ASP A 286 7.88 17.39 34.88
N GLY A 287 7.13 18.17 35.65
CA GLY A 287 5.92 18.84 35.19
C GLY A 287 4.91 17.83 34.62
N ASP A 288 4.50 18.05 33.36
CA ASP A 288 3.56 17.18 32.65
C ASP A 288 4.22 15.92 32.08
N LEU A 289 5.55 15.85 32.04
CA LEU A 289 6.25 14.69 31.50
C LEU A 289 6.36 13.60 32.56
N LEU A 290 5.87 12.41 32.20
CA LEU A 290 6.10 11.18 32.94
C LEU A 290 7.17 10.35 32.24
N PHE A 291 8.27 10.09 32.95
CA PHE A 291 9.29 9.14 32.53
C PHE A 291 9.10 7.84 33.30
N VAL A 292 9.01 6.72 32.59
CA VAL A 292 8.86 5.39 33.17
C VAL A 292 9.91 4.46 32.61
N LYS A 293 10.63 3.77 33.49
CA LYS A 293 11.41 2.58 33.17
C LYS A 293 10.70 1.34 33.67
N TRP A 294 10.64 0.31 32.85
CA TRP A 294 9.99 -0.95 33.21
C TRP A 294 10.82 -2.15 32.77
N MET A 295 10.97 -3.11 33.67
CA MET A 295 11.64 -4.37 33.40
C MET A 295 10.64 -5.43 32.93
N GLY A 296 10.53 -5.62 31.63
CA GLY A 296 9.83 -6.77 31.04
C GLY A 296 10.79 -7.93 30.81
N THR A 297 10.87 -8.43 29.57
CA THR A 297 11.99 -9.30 29.14
C THR A 297 13.29 -8.50 28.97
N ARG A 298 13.16 -7.20 28.67
CA ARG A 298 14.23 -6.22 28.61
C ARG A 298 13.71 -4.91 29.22
N GLU A 299 14.63 -4.03 29.60
CA GLU A 299 14.29 -2.68 30.03
C GLU A 299 13.61 -1.91 28.89
N VAL A 300 12.50 -1.26 29.20
CA VAL A 300 11.80 -0.31 28.32
C VAL A 300 11.73 1.03 29.03
N SER A 301 12.12 2.09 28.32
CA SER A 301 12.09 3.48 28.79
C SER A 301 11.06 4.27 27.98
N MET A 302 9.99 4.73 28.64
CA MET A 302 8.88 5.47 28.03
C MET A 302 8.76 6.88 28.61
N CYS A 303 8.51 7.86 27.74
CA CYS A 303 8.10 9.21 28.12
C CYS A 303 6.64 9.40 27.70
N SER A 304 5.84 10.12 28.48
CA SER A 304 4.46 10.44 28.11
C SER A 304 3.95 11.71 28.76
N THR A 305 3.08 12.45 28.06
CA THR A 305 2.34 13.61 28.59
C THR A 305 0.90 13.28 28.99
N ILE A 306 0.38 12.09 28.62
CA ILE A 306 -1.06 11.80 28.68
C ILE A 306 -1.45 10.68 29.64
N HIS A 307 -0.50 9.84 30.04
CA HIS A 307 -0.81 8.66 30.85
C HIS A 307 -0.52 8.89 32.35
N PRO A 308 -1.33 8.29 33.25
CA PRO A 308 -0.88 8.03 34.61
C PRO A 308 0.22 6.95 34.60
N MET A 309 0.96 6.85 35.71
CA MET A 309 2.02 5.83 35.85
C MET A 309 1.47 4.40 35.71
N TYR A 310 0.35 4.13 36.39
CA TYR A 310 -0.25 2.81 36.45
C TYR A 310 -1.77 2.91 36.57
N SER A 311 -2.49 2.09 35.80
CA SER A 311 -3.96 2.03 35.80
C SER A 311 -4.51 0.62 36.08
N GLY A 312 -3.67 -0.30 36.57
CA GLY A 312 -4.08 -1.69 36.89
C GLY A 312 -3.70 -2.74 35.87
N ASP A 313 -3.00 -2.39 34.79
CA ASP A 313 -2.61 -3.35 33.75
C ASP A 313 -1.58 -4.36 34.26
N THR A 314 -1.66 -5.60 33.79
CA THR A 314 -0.68 -6.65 34.12
C THR A 314 -0.18 -7.38 32.88
N MET A 315 1.05 -7.89 32.95
CA MET A 315 1.64 -8.79 31.96
C MET A 315 1.74 -10.18 32.58
N SER A 316 1.09 -11.16 31.96
CA SER A 316 1.24 -12.57 32.35
C SER A 316 2.42 -13.20 31.61
N LYS A 317 3.27 -13.91 32.34
CA LYS A 317 4.33 -14.75 31.77
C LYS A 317 4.32 -16.08 32.50
N GLN A 318 4.00 -17.14 31.76
CA GLN A 318 3.81 -18.51 32.29
C GLN A 318 2.78 -18.53 33.44
N THR A 319 3.24 -18.59 34.69
CA THR A 319 2.45 -18.74 35.93
C THR A 319 2.41 -17.49 36.80
N SER A 320 3.03 -16.38 36.37
CA SER A 320 3.15 -15.15 37.17
C SER A 320 2.64 -13.92 36.43
N SER A 321 1.93 -13.06 37.15
CA SER A 321 1.36 -11.81 36.64
C SER A 321 2.10 -10.63 37.28
N PHE A 322 2.64 -9.74 36.43
CA PHE A 322 3.45 -8.60 36.85
C PHE A 322 2.79 -7.28 36.43
N PRO A 323 2.94 -6.20 37.21
CA PRO A 323 2.41 -4.90 36.82
C PRO A 323 3.10 -4.38 35.55
N LYS A 324 2.30 -3.84 34.64
CA LYS A 324 2.76 -3.21 33.40
C LYS A 324 2.33 -1.73 33.40
N PRO A 325 3.23 -0.76 33.18
CA PRO A 325 2.83 0.65 33.12
C PRO A 325 1.85 0.92 31.99
N THR A 326 0.89 1.81 32.25
CA THR A 326 -0.15 2.16 31.26
C THR A 326 0.45 2.70 29.97
N ALA A 327 1.50 3.52 30.05
CA ALA A 327 2.20 4.03 28.87
C ALA A 327 2.72 2.91 27.96
N VAL A 328 3.25 1.80 28.51
CA VAL A 328 3.74 0.66 27.72
C VAL A 328 2.58 -0.14 27.12
N THR A 329 1.49 -0.33 27.88
CA THR A 329 0.30 -1.04 27.40
C THR A 329 -0.34 -0.30 26.23
N VAL A 330 -0.60 0.99 26.41
CA VAL A 330 -1.23 1.85 25.40
C VAL A 330 -0.31 2.03 24.19
N PHE A 331 0.99 2.27 24.39
CA PHE A 331 1.93 2.38 23.27
C PHE A 331 1.88 1.15 22.36
N ASN A 332 2.02 -0.05 22.93
CA ASN A 332 1.98 -1.29 22.13
C ASN A 332 0.66 -1.45 21.35
N LYS A 333 -0.47 -1.00 21.91
CA LYS A 333 -1.78 -1.06 21.25
C LYS A 333 -1.87 -0.13 20.04
N TYR A 334 -1.32 1.09 20.15
CA TYR A 334 -1.53 2.13 19.14
C TYR A 334 -0.38 2.26 18.14
N THR A 335 0.78 1.64 18.38
CA THR A 335 1.87 1.55 17.39
C THR A 335 1.66 0.43 16.36
N GLU A 336 0.76 -0.51 16.62
CA GLU A 336 0.44 -1.63 15.72
C GLU A 336 -0.12 -1.18 14.35
N GLY A 337 -0.76 0.00 14.28
CA GLY A 337 -1.28 0.52 13.01
C GLY A 337 -0.20 0.76 11.96
N VAL A 338 0.99 1.18 12.38
CA VAL A 338 2.15 1.33 11.49
C VAL A 338 2.61 -0.03 10.99
N ASP A 339 2.77 -0.99 11.91
CA ASP A 339 3.17 -2.35 11.56
C ASP A 339 2.17 -2.96 10.57
N THR A 340 0.88 -2.67 10.75
CA THR A 340 -0.20 -3.07 9.83
C THR A 340 0.00 -2.43 8.44
N SER A 341 0.31 -1.14 8.38
CA SER A 341 0.60 -0.43 7.12
C SER A 341 1.85 -0.99 6.42
N ASP A 342 2.92 -1.23 7.16
CA ASP A 342 4.17 -1.81 6.66
C ASP A 342 4.00 -3.25 6.19
N GLN A 343 3.20 -4.04 6.90
CA GLN A 343 2.81 -5.39 6.52
C GLN A 343 1.97 -5.37 5.23
N MET A 344 0.98 -4.47 5.14
CA MET A 344 0.18 -4.31 3.92
C MET A 344 1.04 -3.94 2.72
N ILE A 345 1.99 -3.01 2.87
CA ILE A 345 2.94 -2.68 1.80
C ILE A 345 3.92 -3.85 1.55
N GLY A 346 4.24 -4.64 2.57
CA GLY A 346 5.03 -5.86 2.52
C GLY A 346 4.44 -6.92 1.59
N THR A 347 3.15 -7.19 1.76
CA THR A 347 2.41 -8.22 1.05
C THR A 347 2.00 -7.73 -0.34
N SER A 348 2.38 -8.46 -1.41
CA SER A 348 2.04 -8.10 -2.80
C SER A 348 2.44 -6.67 -3.17
N ALA A 349 3.69 -6.32 -2.89
CA ALA A 349 4.26 -5.01 -3.23
C ALA A 349 4.55 -4.92 -4.73
N VAL A 350 4.36 -3.73 -5.34
CA VAL A 350 4.82 -3.43 -6.70
C VAL A 350 6.37 -3.47 -6.81
N ARG A 351 7.05 -3.52 -5.66
CA ARG A 351 8.50 -3.46 -5.54
C ARG A 351 9.20 -4.59 -6.31
N ARG A 352 9.81 -4.22 -7.43
CA ARG A 352 10.72 -5.06 -8.23
C ARG A 352 12.19 -4.67 -8.01
N LYS A 353 13.11 -5.61 -8.26
CA LYS A 353 14.56 -5.37 -8.16
C LYS A 353 14.98 -4.27 -9.13
N THR A 354 15.45 -3.12 -8.61
CA THR A 354 16.00 -2.03 -9.42
C THR A 354 17.12 -1.32 -8.66
N ARG A 355 18.12 -0.82 -9.41
CA ARG A 355 19.19 0.03 -8.86
C ARG A 355 18.85 1.52 -8.96
N ARG A 356 17.79 1.89 -9.70
CA ARG A 356 17.34 3.28 -9.89
C ARG A 356 16.48 3.70 -8.71
N TRP A 357 17.05 4.47 -7.79
CA TRP A 357 16.34 4.88 -6.58
C TRP A 357 15.03 5.67 -6.78
N PRO A 358 14.87 6.53 -7.82
CA PRO A 358 13.61 7.24 -8.03
C PRO A 358 12.47 6.26 -8.33
N ILE A 359 12.80 5.15 -9.01
CA ILE A 359 11.86 4.07 -9.32
C ILE A 359 11.48 3.29 -8.06
N MET A 360 12.42 3.10 -7.12
CA MET A 360 12.11 2.49 -5.82
C MET A 360 11.11 3.33 -5.02
N VAL A 361 11.30 4.65 -4.99
CA VAL A 361 10.37 5.57 -4.33
C VAL A 361 9.02 5.59 -5.06
N PHE A 362 9.02 5.64 -6.40
CA PHE A 362 7.79 5.55 -7.18
C PHE A 362 6.96 4.31 -6.87
N HIS A 363 7.56 3.11 -6.92
CA HIS A 363 6.84 1.88 -6.57
C HIS A 363 6.27 1.95 -5.16
N HIS A 364 7.03 2.52 -4.21
CA HIS A 364 6.56 2.69 -2.85
C HIS A 364 5.40 3.68 -2.72
N LEU A 365 5.38 4.76 -3.52
CA LEU A 365 4.24 5.68 -3.59
C LEU A 365 2.99 5.02 -4.17
N VAL A 366 3.16 4.14 -5.16
CA VAL A 366 2.05 3.29 -5.65
C VAL A 366 1.55 2.37 -4.54
N ASP A 367 2.45 1.71 -3.80
CA ASP A 367 2.08 0.85 -2.67
C ASP A 367 1.33 1.63 -1.56
N ILE A 368 1.76 2.86 -1.25
CA ILE A 368 1.06 3.76 -0.31
C ILE A 368 -0.34 4.07 -0.84
N ALA A 369 -0.47 4.47 -2.11
CA ALA A 369 -1.76 4.80 -2.69
C ALA A 369 -2.74 3.62 -2.67
N VAL A 370 -2.28 2.41 -3.03
CA VAL A 370 -3.08 1.18 -2.92
C VAL A 370 -3.50 0.93 -1.47
N THR A 371 -2.56 1.04 -0.53
CA THR A 371 -2.81 0.75 0.88
C THR A 371 -3.81 1.73 1.48
N ASN A 372 -3.64 3.03 1.24
CA ASN A 372 -4.58 4.07 1.65
C ASN A 372 -5.97 3.83 1.03
N SER A 373 -6.04 3.47 -0.26
CA SER A 373 -7.29 3.14 -0.94
C SER A 373 -7.99 1.92 -0.33
N PHE A 374 -7.23 0.91 0.05
CA PHE A 374 -7.76 -0.29 0.71
C PHE A 374 -8.29 0.03 2.12
N VAL A 375 -7.61 0.90 2.87
CA VAL A 375 -8.08 1.36 4.18
C VAL A 375 -9.40 2.13 4.03
N ILE A 376 -9.50 3.03 3.04
CA ILE A 376 -10.76 3.73 2.72
C ILE A 376 -11.88 2.73 2.39
N HIS A 377 -11.61 1.72 1.56
CA HIS A 377 -12.56 0.65 1.25
C HIS A 377 -13.02 -0.09 2.50
N LYS A 378 -12.10 -0.47 3.39
CA LYS A 378 -12.42 -1.12 4.66
C LYS A 378 -13.32 -0.26 5.54
N THR A 379 -12.95 1.00 5.78
CA THR A 379 -13.73 1.93 6.61
C THR A 379 -15.13 2.14 6.04
N ARG A 380 -15.26 2.18 4.71
CA ARG A 380 -16.57 2.25 4.04
C ARG A 380 -17.38 0.96 4.23
N CYS A 381 -16.79 -0.21 4.03
CA CYS A 381 -17.49 -1.47 4.27
C CYS A 381 -17.94 -1.59 5.73
N GLU A 382 -17.11 -1.15 6.69
CA GLU A 382 -17.47 -1.08 8.10
C GLU A 382 -18.69 -0.18 8.34
N SER A 383 -18.73 1.02 7.74
CA SER A 383 -19.87 1.94 7.91
C SER A 383 -21.17 1.41 7.30
N LEU A 384 -21.07 0.59 6.25
CA LEU A 384 -22.21 -0.06 5.60
C LEU A 384 -22.52 -1.47 6.13
N ARG A 385 -21.74 -1.95 7.11
CA ARG A 385 -21.83 -3.33 7.65
C ARG A 385 -21.66 -4.41 6.58
N GLU A 386 -20.86 -4.12 5.55
CA GLU A 386 -20.49 -5.05 4.48
C GLU A 386 -19.17 -5.76 4.83
N LYS A 387 -18.99 -6.97 4.30
CA LYS A 387 -17.71 -7.66 4.40
C LYS A 387 -16.71 -7.03 3.42
N PRO A 388 -15.56 -6.52 3.88
CA PRO A 388 -14.55 -5.97 2.97
C PRO A 388 -13.91 -7.07 2.13
N LEU A 389 -13.40 -6.68 0.95
CA LEU A 389 -12.58 -7.54 0.12
C LEU A 389 -11.29 -7.91 0.86
N THR A 390 -10.71 -9.06 0.51
CA THR A 390 -9.32 -9.31 0.90
C THR A 390 -8.41 -8.32 0.18
N ARG A 391 -7.20 -8.08 0.71
CA ARG A 391 -6.25 -7.15 0.09
C ARG A 391 -5.88 -7.58 -1.34
N GLN A 392 -5.75 -8.88 -1.59
CA GLN A 392 -5.47 -9.41 -2.92
C GLN A 392 -6.63 -9.15 -3.88
N GLN A 393 -7.88 -9.44 -3.48
CA GLN A 393 -9.06 -9.16 -4.31
C GLN A 393 -9.18 -7.66 -4.62
N PHE A 394 -8.92 -6.80 -3.63
CA PHE A 394 -8.91 -5.35 -3.86
C PHE A 394 -7.83 -4.94 -4.89
N LEU A 395 -6.63 -5.50 -4.78
CA LEU A 395 -5.54 -5.26 -5.74
C LEU A 395 -5.89 -5.72 -7.17
N GLU A 396 -6.51 -6.89 -7.30
CA GLU A 396 -6.97 -7.44 -8.59
C GLU A 396 -8.00 -6.50 -9.25
N GLU A 397 -8.96 -5.99 -8.47
CA GLU A 397 -9.96 -5.01 -8.94
C GLU A 397 -9.32 -3.68 -9.35
N VAL A 398 -8.35 -3.16 -8.59
CA VAL A 398 -7.62 -1.94 -8.97
C VAL A 398 -6.79 -2.16 -10.24
N ALA A 399 -6.12 -3.31 -10.36
CA ALA A 399 -5.35 -3.65 -11.55
C ALA A 399 -6.26 -3.71 -12.78
N ALA A 400 -7.37 -4.46 -12.71
CA ALA A 400 -8.35 -4.58 -13.80
C ALA A 400 -8.90 -3.20 -14.22
N HIS A 401 -9.23 -2.34 -13.26
CA HIS A 401 -9.68 -0.97 -13.53
C HIS A 401 -8.64 -0.15 -14.31
N LEU A 402 -7.37 -0.17 -13.91
CA LEU A 402 -6.30 0.57 -14.60
C LEU A 402 -5.97 -0.01 -15.98
N LEU A 403 -6.17 -1.31 -16.15
CA LEU A 403 -5.97 -2.03 -17.42
C LEU A 403 -7.15 -1.82 -18.39
N GLY A 404 -8.31 -1.41 -17.86
CA GLY A 404 -9.54 -1.22 -18.63
C GLY A 404 -10.16 -2.54 -19.08
N VAL A 405 -10.07 -3.56 -18.22
CA VAL A 405 -10.63 -4.90 -18.45
C VAL A 405 -11.58 -5.27 -17.32
N ASP A 406 -12.53 -6.17 -17.59
CA ASP A 406 -13.33 -6.78 -16.54
C ASP A 406 -12.53 -7.92 -15.91
N LEU A 407 -12.37 -7.90 -14.58
CA LEU A 407 -11.62 -8.90 -13.84
C LEU A 407 -12.19 -10.32 -14.05
N LYS A 408 -13.51 -10.43 -14.21
CA LYS A 408 -14.23 -11.68 -14.38
C LYS A 408 -14.66 -11.95 -15.82
N SER A 409 -14.15 -11.20 -16.81
CA SER A 409 -14.51 -11.48 -18.20
C SER A 409 -14.26 -12.96 -18.49
N ASP A 410 -15.34 -13.68 -18.83
CA ASP A 410 -15.32 -15.10 -19.17
C ASP A 410 -14.09 -15.37 -20.04
N LEU A 411 -13.29 -16.38 -19.66
CA LEU A 411 -12.14 -16.91 -20.39
C LEU A 411 -12.26 -16.54 -21.86
N GLN A 412 -11.53 -15.49 -22.29
CA GLN A 412 -11.65 -14.96 -23.65
C GLN A 412 -11.62 -16.15 -24.60
N LYS A 413 -12.67 -16.28 -25.43
CA LYS A 413 -12.77 -17.31 -26.46
C LYS A 413 -11.42 -17.37 -27.15
N ASN A 414 -10.63 -18.41 -26.86
CA ASN A 414 -9.36 -18.57 -27.53
C ASN A 414 -9.72 -18.73 -29.02
N PRO A 415 -9.27 -17.83 -29.91
CA PRO A 415 -9.63 -17.89 -31.33
C PRO A 415 -9.31 -19.25 -31.95
N ASP A 416 -8.32 -19.96 -31.40
CA ASP A 416 -7.86 -21.25 -31.87
C ASP A 416 -8.62 -22.44 -31.27
N GLN A 417 -9.41 -22.21 -30.22
CA GLN A 417 -10.08 -23.26 -29.47
C GLN A 417 -11.52 -23.46 -29.95
N HIS A 418 -11.66 -24.14 -31.08
CA HIS A 418 -12.96 -24.50 -31.64
C HIS A 418 -13.54 -25.72 -30.92
N LEU A 419 -14.34 -25.51 -29.86
CA LEU A 419 -15.02 -26.58 -29.15
C LEU A 419 -16.49 -26.73 -29.60
N PRO A 420 -16.98 -27.97 -29.75
CA PRO A 420 -18.39 -28.21 -29.96
C PRO A 420 -19.15 -27.98 -28.65
N VAL A 421 -20.16 -27.11 -28.70
CA VAL A 421 -21.07 -26.85 -27.57
C VAL A 421 -22.52 -27.03 -28.04
N PRO A 422 -23.43 -27.43 -27.15
CA PRO A 422 -24.84 -27.45 -27.50
C PRO A 422 -25.31 -26.03 -27.84
N THR A 423 -26.21 -25.93 -28.80
CA THR A 423 -26.83 -24.67 -29.23
C THR A 423 -27.60 -23.98 -28.11
N ARG A 424 -28.13 -24.75 -27.15
CA ARG A 424 -28.73 -24.30 -25.89
C ARG A 424 -28.44 -25.29 -24.76
N SER A 425 -28.20 -24.81 -23.55
CA SER A 425 -28.04 -25.61 -22.32
C SER A 425 -29.29 -25.52 -21.44
N GLY A 426 -29.53 -26.51 -20.56
CA GLY A 426 -30.60 -26.46 -19.54
C GLY A 426 -31.99 -26.98 -19.94
N GLN A 427 -32.12 -27.68 -21.07
CA GLN A 427 -33.43 -28.19 -21.55
C GLN A 427 -33.87 -29.49 -20.85
N THR A 428 -35.18 -29.61 -20.60
CA THR A 428 -35.83 -30.85 -20.15
C THR A 428 -35.70 -31.95 -21.23
N LYS A 429 -35.75 -33.24 -20.84
CA LYS A 429 -35.50 -34.37 -21.76
C LYS A 429 -36.38 -34.32 -23.02
N SER A 430 -37.62 -33.86 -22.91
CA SER A 430 -38.59 -33.74 -24.03
C SER A 430 -38.24 -32.63 -25.04
N GLN A 431 -37.54 -31.58 -24.63
CA GLN A 431 -37.24 -30.41 -25.47
C GLN A 431 -35.92 -30.54 -26.28
N ARG A 432 -35.08 -31.53 -25.95
CA ARG A 432 -33.77 -31.77 -26.59
C ARG A 432 -33.86 -32.14 -28.08
N ALA A 433 -35.02 -32.64 -28.53
CA ALA A 433 -35.22 -33.09 -29.90
C ALA A 433 -35.47 -31.94 -30.89
N SER A 434 -36.12 -30.84 -30.47
CA SER A 434 -36.69 -29.84 -31.40
C SER A 434 -36.19 -28.41 -31.18
N MET A 435 -35.95 -27.97 -29.95
CA MET A 435 -35.70 -26.56 -29.66
C MET A 435 -34.24 -26.12 -29.85
N GLY A 436 -34.02 -25.08 -30.66
CA GLY A 436 -32.73 -24.38 -30.79
C GLY A 436 -31.75 -25.01 -31.79
N ARG A 437 -32.15 -26.04 -32.53
CA ARG A 437 -31.32 -26.65 -33.58
C ARG A 437 -31.01 -25.65 -34.69
N ARG A 438 -29.79 -25.71 -35.20
CA ARG A 438 -29.30 -24.89 -36.32
C ARG A 438 -29.11 -25.78 -37.56
N ARG A 439 -29.00 -25.17 -38.74
CA ARG A 439 -28.58 -25.86 -39.97
C ARG A 439 -27.05 -26.00 -39.96
N CYS A 440 -26.54 -27.19 -40.20
CA CYS A 440 -25.12 -27.46 -40.29
C CYS A 440 -24.53 -26.74 -41.51
N LYS A 441 -23.46 -25.96 -41.34
CA LYS A 441 -22.85 -25.20 -42.44
C LYS A 441 -22.24 -26.10 -43.53
N VAL A 442 -21.77 -27.29 -43.18
CA VAL A 442 -21.10 -28.22 -44.11
C VAL A 442 -22.10 -29.07 -44.89
N CYS A 443 -23.07 -29.69 -44.20
CA CYS A 443 -23.98 -30.67 -44.81
C CYS A 443 -25.44 -30.22 -44.87
N SER A 444 -25.74 -28.99 -44.43
CA SER A 444 -27.09 -28.41 -44.37
C SER A 444 -28.12 -29.16 -43.49
N LYS A 445 -27.76 -30.26 -42.82
CA LYS A 445 -28.69 -30.99 -41.94
C LYS A 445 -28.90 -30.28 -40.60
N SER A 446 -30.04 -30.54 -39.96
CA SER A 446 -30.34 -30.00 -38.62
C SER A 446 -29.40 -30.57 -37.56
N THR A 447 -28.81 -29.70 -36.74
CA THR A 447 -27.86 -30.07 -35.67
C THR A 447 -28.17 -29.32 -34.37
N PRO A 448 -28.10 -30.01 -33.21
CA PRO A 448 -28.17 -29.34 -31.91
C PRO A 448 -26.82 -28.77 -31.47
N TRP A 449 -25.74 -28.95 -32.25
CA TRP A 449 -24.38 -28.55 -31.90
C TRP A 449 -23.92 -27.33 -32.70
N LYS A 450 -23.11 -26.49 -32.08
CA LYS A 450 -22.42 -25.36 -32.71
C LYS A 450 -20.97 -25.27 -32.24
N CYS A 451 -20.12 -24.61 -33.01
CA CYS A 451 -18.80 -24.20 -32.52
C CYS A 451 -18.95 -23.05 -31.53
N TRP A 452 -18.28 -23.14 -30.38
CA TRP A 452 -18.28 -22.07 -29.37
C TRP A 452 -17.64 -20.77 -29.88
N THR A 453 -16.55 -20.89 -30.64
CA THR A 453 -15.76 -19.76 -31.16
C THR A 453 -16.41 -19.14 -32.39
N CYS A 454 -16.72 -19.94 -33.42
CA CYS A 454 -17.29 -19.42 -34.67
C CYS A 454 -18.80 -19.12 -34.60
N ASP A 455 -19.50 -19.61 -33.57
CA ASP A 455 -20.97 -19.61 -33.47
C ASP A 455 -21.68 -20.27 -34.67
N VAL A 456 -21.01 -21.16 -35.40
CA VAL A 456 -21.57 -21.86 -36.57
C VAL A 456 -22.16 -23.21 -36.16
N GLY A 457 -23.37 -23.53 -36.65
CA GLY A 457 -23.98 -24.85 -36.47
C GLY A 457 -23.20 -25.93 -37.21
N LEU A 458 -22.74 -26.97 -36.52
CA LEU A 458 -21.92 -28.05 -37.08
C LEU A 458 -22.36 -29.40 -36.51
N CYS A 459 -22.47 -30.43 -37.34
CA CYS A 459 -22.79 -31.78 -36.85
C CYS A 459 -21.60 -32.37 -36.08
N LEU A 460 -21.92 -33.04 -34.96
CA LEU A 460 -21.00 -33.86 -34.17
C LEU A 460 -21.66 -35.22 -33.94
N GLN A 461 -21.41 -36.15 -34.86
CA GLN A 461 -21.83 -37.55 -34.77
C GLN A 461 -20.65 -38.44 -35.18
N PRO A 462 -20.56 -39.69 -34.68
CA PRO A 462 -19.43 -40.59 -34.99
C PRO A 462 -19.15 -40.72 -36.49
N GLU A 463 -20.20 -40.93 -37.29
CA GLU A 463 -20.10 -41.08 -38.75
C GLU A 463 -20.13 -39.74 -39.51
N ARG A 464 -20.41 -38.63 -38.82
CA ARG A 464 -20.59 -37.31 -39.43
C ARG A 464 -20.08 -36.21 -38.50
N ASN A 465 -18.76 -36.03 -38.52
CA ASN A 465 -18.06 -35.01 -37.76
C ASN A 465 -17.79 -33.76 -38.62
N CYS A 466 -18.85 -33.06 -39.02
CA CYS A 466 -18.74 -31.80 -39.76
C CYS A 466 -18.00 -30.73 -38.97
N HIS A 467 -18.02 -30.80 -37.63
CA HIS A 467 -17.26 -29.90 -36.77
C HIS A 467 -15.75 -30.02 -37.01
N TRP A 468 -15.22 -31.23 -37.12
CA TRP A 468 -13.81 -31.46 -37.44
C TRP A 468 -13.47 -31.03 -38.87
N GLN A 469 -14.31 -31.39 -39.85
CA GLN A 469 -14.11 -31.03 -41.27
C GLN A 469 -14.04 -29.51 -41.48
N PHE A 470 -14.99 -28.76 -40.91
CA PHE A 470 -15.04 -27.31 -41.06
C PHE A 470 -13.77 -26.62 -40.55
N HIS A 471 -13.25 -27.03 -39.39
CA HIS A 471 -12.04 -26.43 -38.81
C HIS A 471 -10.73 -26.96 -39.42
N GLN A 472 -10.72 -28.15 -40.04
CA GLN A 472 -9.61 -28.62 -40.88
C GLN A 472 -9.43 -27.72 -42.10
N HIS A 473 -10.53 -27.36 -42.78
CA HIS A 473 -10.50 -26.47 -43.93
C HIS A 473 -10.07 -25.05 -43.56
N LEU A 474 -10.57 -24.51 -42.44
CA LEU A 474 -10.15 -23.19 -41.93
C LEU A 474 -8.64 -23.12 -41.66
N LYS A 475 -8.07 -24.16 -41.02
CA LYS A 475 -6.62 -24.23 -40.76
C LYS A 475 -5.79 -24.28 -42.04
N ARG A 476 -6.26 -25.00 -43.08
CA ARG A 476 -5.58 -25.06 -44.39
C ARG A 476 -5.66 -23.74 -45.14
N SER A 477 -6.73 -22.98 -44.95
CA SER A 477 -6.93 -21.67 -45.60
C SER A 477 -6.03 -20.60 -44.98
N GLN A 478 -5.89 -20.59 -43.65
CA GLN A 478 -5.04 -19.65 -42.92
C GLN A 478 -3.53 -19.98 -43.02
N GLY A 479 -3.17 -21.23 -43.32
CA GLY A 479 -1.78 -21.64 -43.56
C GLY A 479 -1.28 -21.39 -44.99
N ALA A 480 -2.15 -21.00 -45.91
CA ALA A 480 -1.79 -20.69 -47.31
C ALA A 480 -1.52 -19.19 -47.55
N GLU A 481 -1.78 -18.33 -46.56
CA GLU A 481 -1.52 -16.88 -46.59
C GLU A 481 -0.28 -16.46 -45.78
N ASN A 482 0.54 -17.40 -45.30
CA ASN A 482 1.81 -17.13 -44.60
C ASN A 482 3.02 -17.60 -45.40
#